data_AF-A0A0C4DH11-F1
#
_entry.id   AF-A0A0C4DH11-F1
#
_cell.length_a   1.000
_cell.length_b   1.000
_cell.length_c   1.000
_cell.angle_alpha   90.00
_cell.angle_beta   90.00
_cell.angle_gamma   90.00
#
_symmetry.space_group_name_H-M   'P 1'
#
loop_
_entity.id
_entity.type
_entity.pdbx_description
1 polymer ?
#
loop_
_entity_poly.entity_id
_entity_poly.type
_entity_poly.pdbx_seq_one_letter_code
_entity_poly.pdbx_strand_id
1 'polypeptide(L)'
;MERAFQTALWLLQPEVVFILGDIFDEGKWSTPEAWADDVERFQKMFRHPSHVQLKVVAGNHDIGFHYEMNTYKVERFEKVFSSERLFSWKGINFVMVNSVALNGDGCGICSETEAELIEVSHRLNCSREARGSSRCGPGPLLPTSAPVLLQHYPLYRRSDANCSGEDAAPAEERDIPFKENYDVLSREASQKLLWWLQPRLVLSGHTHSACEVHHGGRVPELSVPSFSWRNRNNPSFIMGTDA
;
A
#
# COMPACT_ATOMS: atom_id res chain seq x y z
N MET A 1 -3.52 0.75 20.02
CA MET A 1 -2.62 0.22 18.96
C MET A 1 -1.27 -0.23 19.50
N GLU A 2 -0.49 0.56 20.24
CA GLU A 2 0.86 0.16 20.73
C GLU A 2 0.90 -1.24 21.36
N ARG A 3 0.09 -1.50 22.39
CA ARG A 3 0.07 -2.82 23.06
C ARG A 3 -0.21 -3.97 22.09
N ALA A 4 -1.16 -3.79 21.17
CA ALA A 4 -1.52 -4.81 20.19
C ALA A 4 -0.34 -5.07 19.23
N PHE A 5 0.31 -4.02 18.73
CA PHE A 5 1.45 -4.14 17.83
C PHE A 5 2.64 -4.83 18.52
N GLN A 6 3.00 -4.39 19.73
CA GLN A 6 4.08 -4.99 20.50
C GLN A 6 3.79 -6.46 20.84
N THR A 7 2.53 -6.81 21.12
CA THR A 7 2.11 -8.20 21.38
C THR A 7 2.21 -9.06 20.12
N ALA A 8 1.72 -8.56 18.98
CA ALA A 8 1.81 -9.26 17.70
C ALA A 8 3.28 -9.48 17.29
N LEU A 9 4.13 -8.46 17.45
CA LEU A 9 5.57 -8.55 17.18
C LEU A 9 6.25 -9.62 18.04
N TRP A 10 5.92 -9.66 19.35
CA TRP A 10 6.49 -10.63 20.28
C TRP A 10 6.02 -12.07 20.00
N LEU A 11 4.73 -12.26 19.71
CA LEU A 11 4.12 -13.58 19.47
C LEU A 11 4.49 -14.16 18.10
N LEU A 12 4.39 -13.34 17.05
CA LEU A 12 4.45 -13.82 15.67
C LEU A 12 5.86 -13.70 15.08
N GLN A 13 6.74 -12.90 15.69
CA GLN A 13 8.12 -12.68 15.28
C GLN A 13 8.30 -12.45 13.77
N PRO A 14 7.54 -11.50 13.17
CA PRO A 14 7.64 -11.24 11.74
C PRO A 14 9.01 -10.66 11.37
N GLU A 15 9.50 -11.01 10.18
CA GLU A 15 10.72 -10.41 9.63
C GLU A 15 10.44 -9.06 8.94
N VAL A 16 9.23 -8.91 8.41
CA VAL A 16 8.79 -7.70 7.72
C VAL A 16 7.37 -7.36 8.16
N VAL A 17 7.13 -6.08 8.44
CA VAL A 17 5.81 -5.50 8.71
C VAL A 17 5.53 -4.47 7.63
N PHE A 18 4.34 -4.55 7.03
CA PHE A 18 3.81 -3.56 6.10
C PHE A 18 2.65 -2.81 6.77
N ILE A 19 2.64 -1.48 6.68
CA ILE A 19 1.49 -0.65 7.03
C ILE A 19 0.97 0.05 5.77
N LEU A 20 -0.31 -0.14 5.48
CA LEU A 20 -0.92 0.24 4.20
C LEU A 20 -1.49 1.66 4.20
N GLY A 21 -0.82 2.62 4.84
CA GLY A 21 -1.22 4.03 4.91
C GLY A 21 -2.15 4.39 6.07
N ASP A 22 -2.52 5.67 6.09
CA ASP A 22 -3.29 6.34 7.15
C ASP A 22 -2.68 6.11 8.55
N ILE A 23 -1.38 6.38 8.64
CA ILE A 23 -0.65 6.37 9.90
C ILE A 23 -1.13 7.51 10.80
N PHE A 24 -1.30 8.68 10.21
CA PHE A 24 -1.68 9.90 10.90
C PHE A 24 -3.08 10.30 10.50
N ASP A 25 -3.97 10.51 11.47
CA ASP A 25 -5.34 10.97 11.21
C ASP A 25 -5.38 12.35 10.53
N GLU A 26 -4.50 13.25 10.98
CA GLU A 26 -4.46 14.64 10.53
C GLU A 26 -3.15 15.05 9.85
N GLY A 27 -2.35 14.06 9.42
CA GLY A 27 -1.08 14.31 8.73
C GLY A 27 -1.24 15.37 7.65
N LYS A 28 -2.25 15.23 6.79
CA LYS A 28 -2.63 16.18 5.72
C LYS A 28 -2.82 17.64 6.14
N TRP A 29 -3.12 17.92 7.40
CA TRP A 29 -3.39 19.26 7.96
C TRP A 29 -2.37 19.68 9.03
N SER A 30 -1.49 18.77 9.48
CA SER A 30 -0.53 19.03 10.56
C SER A 30 0.46 20.16 10.21
N THR A 31 0.66 21.06 11.18
CA THR A 31 1.82 21.97 11.19
C THR A 31 3.12 21.16 11.29
N PRO A 32 4.29 21.76 10.99
CA PRO A 32 5.57 21.07 11.15
C PRO A 32 5.80 20.51 12.57
N GLU A 33 5.37 21.22 13.60
CA GLU A 33 5.50 20.81 15.01
C GLU A 33 4.58 19.63 15.32
N ALA A 34 3.28 19.73 14.96
CA ALA A 34 2.33 18.64 15.17
C ALA A 34 2.73 17.37 14.40
N TRP A 35 3.27 17.53 13.19
CA TRP A 35 3.83 16.42 12.41
C TRP A 35 5.00 15.75 13.14
N ALA A 36 5.93 16.53 13.71
CA ALA A 36 7.06 15.98 14.46
C ALA A 36 6.59 15.20 15.70
N ASP A 37 5.60 15.73 16.44
CA ASP A 37 5.01 15.07 17.60
C ASP A 37 4.32 13.73 17.21
N ASP A 38 3.60 13.72 16.08
CA ASP A 38 2.96 12.50 15.57
C ASP A 38 3.98 11.47 15.09
N VAL A 39 5.08 11.90 14.46
CA VAL A 39 6.19 11.01 14.08
C VAL A 39 6.86 10.40 15.32
N GLU A 40 7.11 11.18 16.37
CA GLU A 40 7.67 10.66 17.63
C GLU A 40 6.74 9.62 18.25
N ARG A 41 5.43 9.92 18.27
CA ARG A 41 4.41 8.99 18.75
C ARG A 41 4.39 7.70 17.93
N PHE A 42 4.44 7.80 16.60
CA PHE A 42 4.52 6.63 15.72
C PHE A 42 5.75 5.78 16.05
N GLN A 43 6.93 6.39 16.14
CA GLN A 43 8.18 5.67 16.44
C GLN A 43 8.12 4.96 17.79
N LYS A 44 7.49 5.57 18.80
CA LYS A 44 7.29 4.94 20.11
C LYS A 44 6.32 3.76 20.04
N MET A 45 5.19 3.92 19.36
CA MET A 45 4.12 2.92 19.29
C MET A 45 4.52 1.69 18.47
N PHE A 46 5.16 1.93 17.32
CA PHE A 46 5.59 0.92 16.35
C PHE A 46 7.08 0.57 16.47
N ARG A 47 7.69 0.80 17.65
CA ARG A 47 9.06 0.39 17.92
C ARG A 47 9.24 -1.10 17.65
N HIS A 48 10.35 -1.46 17.04
CA HIS A 48 10.66 -2.83 16.67
C HIS A 48 12.18 -3.07 16.72
N PRO A 49 12.64 -4.32 16.90
CA PRO A 49 14.05 -4.66 16.80
C PRO A 49 14.63 -4.32 15.43
N SER A 50 15.91 -4.00 15.35
CA SER A 50 16.60 -3.60 14.12
C SER A 50 16.61 -4.66 13.01
N HIS A 51 16.36 -5.94 13.33
CA HIS A 51 16.27 -7.00 12.34
C HIS A 51 14.91 -7.07 11.64
N VAL A 52 13.86 -6.47 12.23
CA VAL A 52 12.53 -6.42 11.64
C VAL A 52 12.48 -5.23 10.69
N GLN A 53 12.04 -5.46 9.45
CA GLN A 53 11.84 -4.39 8.48
C GLN A 53 10.42 -3.82 8.63
N LEU A 54 10.30 -2.49 8.76
CA LEU A 54 9.01 -1.80 8.73
C LEU A 54 8.91 -0.98 7.44
N LYS A 55 7.87 -1.23 6.65
CA LYS A 55 7.60 -0.57 5.37
C LYS A 55 6.21 0.05 5.40
N VAL A 56 6.09 1.29 4.96
CA VAL A 56 4.84 2.04 5.04
C VAL A 56 4.57 2.70 3.70
N VAL A 57 3.34 2.58 3.19
CA VAL A 57 2.86 3.32 2.02
C VAL A 57 2.00 4.49 2.48
N ALA A 58 1.90 5.56 1.70
CA ALA A 58 1.12 6.73 2.07
C ALA A 58 -0.39 6.49 1.88
N GLY A 59 -1.19 6.96 2.83
CA GLY A 59 -2.65 7.08 2.71
C GLY A 59 -3.12 8.54 2.59
N ASN A 60 -4.43 8.73 2.39
CA ASN A 60 -4.99 10.07 2.19
C ASN A 60 -5.00 10.91 3.47
N HIS A 61 -5.03 10.29 4.65
CA HIS A 61 -4.89 11.03 5.91
C HIS A 61 -3.45 11.51 6.14
N ASP A 62 -2.46 10.84 5.56
CA ASP A 62 -1.04 11.19 5.71
C ASP A 62 -0.66 12.41 4.84
N ILE A 63 -1.02 12.35 3.55
CA ILE A 63 -0.57 13.33 2.53
C ILE A 63 -1.71 14.15 1.90
N GLY A 64 -2.96 13.87 2.25
CA GLY A 64 -4.17 14.51 1.70
C GLY A 64 -4.80 13.67 0.58
N PHE A 65 -6.09 13.88 0.31
CA PHE A 65 -6.68 13.43 -0.95
C PHE A 65 -5.98 14.13 -2.13
N HIS A 66 -6.19 13.65 -3.35
CA HIS A 66 -5.54 14.19 -4.56
C HIS A 66 -5.58 15.72 -4.65
N TYR A 67 -6.73 16.35 -4.37
CA TYR A 67 -6.91 17.81 -4.46
C TYR A 67 -6.19 18.59 -3.33
N GLU A 68 -5.73 17.92 -2.27
CA GLU A 68 -5.00 18.49 -1.13
C GLU A 68 -3.53 18.06 -1.08
N MET A 69 -3.17 17.01 -1.81
CA MET A 69 -1.82 16.48 -1.90
C MET A 69 -0.88 17.50 -2.57
N ASN A 70 0.33 17.61 -2.05
CA ASN A 70 1.37 18.46 -2.65
C ASN A 70 2.77 17.91 -2.35
N THR A 71 3.77 18.44 -3.05
CA THR A 71 5.17 18.02 -2.96
C THR A 71 5.69 18.05 -1.52
N TYR A 72 5.43 19.12 -0.76
CA TYR A 72 5.86 19.22 0.64
C TYR A 72 5.32 18.08 1.51
N LYS A 73 4.03 17.72 1.35
CA LYS A 73 3.40 16.65 2.13
C LYS A 73 3.96 15.27 1.76
N VAL A 74 4.20 15.03 0.46
CA VAL A 74 4.81 13.77 -0.01
C VAL A 74 6.26 13.66 0.47
N GLU A 75 7.07 14.69 0.25
CA GLU A 75 8.49 14.68 0.64
C GLU A 75 8.70 14.50 2.14
N ARG A 76 7.90 15.19 2.98
CA ARG A 76 8.03 15.03 4.44
C ARG A 76 7.61 13.63 4.91
N PHE A 77 6.64 13.01 4.25
CA PHE A 77 6.22 11.63 4.53
C PHE A 77 7.35 10.66 4.17
N GLU A 78 7.88 10.77 2.95
CA GLU A 78 8.96 9.91 2.45
C GLU A 78 10.26 10.07 3.24
N LYS A 79 10.52 11.27 3.78
CA LYS A 79 11.65 11.50 4.68
C LYS A 79 11.59 10.63 5.95
N VAL A 80 10.39 10.29 6.42
CA VAL A 80 10.18 9.44 7.60
C VAL A 80 10.10 7.96 7.22
N PHE A 81 9.40 7.64 6.13
CA PHE A 81 9.01 6.26 5.80
C PHE A 81 9.73 5.64 4.60
N SER A 82 10.68 6.35 3.98
CA SER A 82 11.35 6.04 2.72
C SER A 82 10.50 6.33 1.47
N SER A 83 11.18 6.74 0.39
CA SER A 83 10.63 6.84 -0.97
C SER A 83 10.82 5.56 -1.80
N GLU A 84 11.27 4.47 -1.17
CA GLU A 84 11.47 3.19 -1.87
C GLU A 84 10.17 2.70 -2.52
N ARG A 85 10.23 2.34 -3.80
CA ARG A 85 9.08 1.78 -4.56
C ARG A 85 9.13 0.28 -4.74
N LEU A 86 10.32 -0.29 -4.63
CA LEU A 86 10.56 -1.71 -4.84
C LEU A 86 11.45 -2.24 -3.72
N PHE A 87 10.91 -3.17 -2.95
CA PHE A 87 11.59 -3.85 -1.86
C PHE A 87 11.63 -5.35 -2.16
N SER A 88 12.82 -5.95 -2.16
CA SER A 88 12.96 -7.40 -2.35
C SER A 88 13.42 -8.06 -1.06
N TRP A 89 12.68 -9.08 -0.62
CA TRP A 89 13.01 -9.84 0.58
C TRP A 89 12.80 -11.32 0.34
N LYS A 90 13.83 -12.13 0.64
CA LYS A 90 13.80 -13.60 0.52
C LYS A 90 13.19 -14.12 -0.80
N GLY A 91 13.57 -13.52 -1.93
CA GLY A 91 13.10 -13.95 -3.26
C GLY A 91 11.71 -13.43 -3.65
N ILE A 92 11.08 -12.61 -2.82
CA ILE A 92 9.79 -11.96 -3.11
C ILE A 92 10.04 -10.50 -3.44
N ASN A 93 9.40 -10.00 -4.50
CA ASN A 93 9.34 -8.58 -4.82
C ASN A 93 8.08 -7.95 -4.23
N PHE A 94 8.22 -6.80 -3.59
CA PHE A 94 7.12 -5.96 -3.11
C PHE A 94 7.19 -4.61 -3.81
N VAL A 95 6.09 -4.21 -4.44
CA VAL A 95 5.97 -2.89 -5.09
C VAL A 95 5.08 -2.01 -4.23
N MET A 96 5.63 -0.91 -3.72
CA MET A 96 4.96 0.05 -2.86
C MET A 96 4.47 1.22 -3.70
N VAL A 97 3.16 1.44 -3.72
CA VAL A 97 2.51 2.42 -4.59
C VAL A 97 1.91 3.55 -3.76
N ASN A 98 2.26 4.79 -4.11
CA ASN A 98 1.51 5.96 -3.66
C ASN A 98 0.20 6.06 -4.46
N SER A 99 -0.84 5.35 -4.02
CA SER A 99 -2.12 5.28 -4.72
C SER A 99 -2.88 6.60 -4.75
N VAL A 100 -2.61 7.53 -3.82
CA VAL A 100 -3.21 8.87 -3.82
C VAL A 100 -2.77 9.65 -5.07
N ALA A 101 -1.55 9.41 -5.56
CA ALA A 101 -0.99 10.03 -6.74
C ALA A 101 -1.43 9.37 -8.07
N LEU A 102 -2.40 8.45 -8.05
CA LEU A 102 -2.93 7.77 -9.25
C LEU A 102 -4.33 8.27 -9.65
N ASN A 103 -4.56 9.58 -9.55
CA ASN A 103 -5.85 10.20 -9.91
C ASN A 103 -6.15 10.19 -11.41
N GLY A 104 -5.12 10.12 -12.27
CA GLY A 104 -5.26 10.00 -13.73
C GLY A 104 -5.46 11.33 -14.48
N ASP A 105 -5.19 12.48 -13.85
CA ASP A 105 -5.30 13.81 -14.47
C ASP A 105 -3.97 14.36 -15.00
N GLY A 106 -2.89 13.59 -14.91
CA GLY A 106 -1.57 13.99 -15.39
C GLY A 106 -0.91 15.10 -14.55
N CYS A 107 -1.31 15.27 -13.28
CA CYS A 107 -0.62 16.19 -12.38
C CYS A 107 0.90 15.88 -12.28
N GLY A 108 1.72 16.84 -11.84
CA GLY A 108 3.19 16.65 -11.76
C GLY A 108 3.58 15.42 -10.94
N ILE A 109 3.11 15.36 -9.68
CA ILE A 109 3.34 14.22 -8.77
C ILE A 109 2.80 12.90 -9.36
N CYS A 110 1.66 12.97 -10.05
CA CYS A 110 1.00 11.83 -10.66
C CYS A 110 1.84 11.25 -11.81
N SER A 111 2.34 12.14 -12.67
CA SER A 111 3.17 11.77 -13.82
C SER A 111 4.51 11.18 -13.37
N GLU A 112 5.12 11.77 -12.33
CA GLU A 112 6.34 11.23 -11.70
C GLU A 112 6.08 9.84 -11.11
N THR A 113 4.98 9.67 -10.38
CA THR A 113 4.59 8.37 -9.80
C THR A 113 4.37 7.31 -10.87
N GLU A 114 3.64 7.62 -11.96
CA GLU A 114 3.46 6.69 -13.08
C GLU A 114 4.81 6.34 -13.75
N ALA A 115 5.70 7.32 -13.93
CA ALA A 115 7.02 7.10 -14.52
C ALA A 115 7.89 6.16 -13.67
N GLU A 116 7.93 6.35 -12.34
CA GLU A 116 8.62 5.47 -11.40
C GLU A 116 8.07 4.03 -11.47
N LEU A 117 6.75 3.86 -11.55
CA LEU A 117 6.12 2.54 -11.65
C LEU A 117 6.41 1.85 -12.98
N ILE A 118 6.48 2.60 -14.08
CA ILE A 118 6.91 2.09 -15.39
C ILE A 118 8.37 1.64 -15.34
N GLU A 119 9.25 2.37 -14.66
CA GLU A 119 10.64 1.97 -14.47
C GLU A 119 10.74 0.66 -13.65
N VAL A 120 9.98 0.56 -12.56
CA VAL A 120 9.88 -0.67 -11.75
C VAL A 120 9.38 -1.84 -12.60
N SER A 121 8.35 -1.64 -13.42
CA SER A 121 7.84 -2.64 -14.38
C SER A 121 8.93 -3.11 -15.34
N HIS A 122 9.70 -2.19 -15.92
CA HIS A 122 10.80 -2.53 -16.81
C HIS A 122 11.87 -3.38 -16.11
N ARG A 123 12.26 -3.02 -14.88
CA ARG A 123 13.24 -3.77 -14.09
C ARG A 123 12.77 -5.18 -13.73
N LEU A 124 11.49 -5.33 -13.36
CA LEU A 124 10.88 -6.64 -13.07
C LEU A 124 10.86 -7.52 -14.33
N ASN A 125 10.44 -6.96 -15.47
CA ASN A 125 10.42 -7.70 -16.75
C ASN A 125 11.82 -8.11 -17.20
N CYS A 126 12.79 -7.22 -17.10
CA CYS A 126 14.19 -7.54 -17.40
C CYS A 126 14.79 -8.63 -16.52
N SER A 127 14.28 -8.82 -15.29
CA SER A 127 14.74 -9.90 -14.42
C SER A 127 14.06 -11.24 -14.73
N ARG A 128 12.85 -11.21 -15.32
CA ARG A 128 12.10 -12.40 -15.75
C ARG A 128 12.57 -12.92 -17.12
N GLU A 129 12.91 -12.01 -18.03
CA GLU A 129 13.50 -12.37 -19.32
C GLU A 129 14.95 -12.82 -19.11
N ALA A 130 15.29 -14.04 -19.51
CA ALA A 130 16.63 -14.59 -19.34
C ALA A 130 17.71 -13.65 -19.93
N ARG A 131 18.85 -13.54 -19.23
CA ARG A 131 20.00 -12.69 -19.57
C ARG A 131 20.26 -12.64 -21.09
N GLY A 132 20.21 -11.45 -21.69
CA GLY A 132 20.64 -11.26 -23.09
C GLY A 132 19.73 -10.40 -23.98
N SER A 133 18.58 -9.91 -23.48
CA SER A 133 17.83 -8.85 -24.16
C SER A 133 18.67 -7.57 -24.19
N SER A 134 19.01 -7.08 -25.38
CA SER A 134 19.78 -5.83 -25.57
C SER A 134 19.10 -4.58 -25.02
N ARG A 135 17.84 -4.70 -24.57
CA ARG A 135 17.04 -3.63 -23.96
C ARG A 135 17.22 -3.54 -22.45
N CYS A 136 17.77 -4.56 -21.80
CA CYS A 136 17.99 -4.58 -20.37
C CYS A 136 19.40 -4.06 -20.03
N GLY A 137 19.45 -2.93 -19.34
CA GLY A 137 20.71 -2.32 -18.90
C GLY A 137 21.45 -3.12 -17.82
N PRO A 138 22.72 -2.79 -17.53
CA PRO A 138 23.45 -3.39 -16.43
C PRO A 138 22.81 -2.97 -15.10
N GLY A 139 22.26 -3.93 -14.35
CA GLY A 139 21.65 -3.69 -13.04
C GLY A 139 21.55 -4.98 -12.23
N PRO A 140 21.37 -4.87 -10.89
CA PRO A 140 21.17 -6.05 -10.05
C PRO A 140 19.89 -6.77 -10.48
N LEU A 141 20.01 -8.10 -10.65
CA LEU A 141 18.87 -8.95 -10.98
C LEU A 141 17.92 -9.00 -9.78
N LEU A 142 16.65 -8.73 -10.04
CA LEU A 142 15.60 -8.92 -9.05
C LEU A 142 15.19 -10.39 -9.02
N PRO A 143 14.59 -10.86 -7.91
CA PRO A 143 13.90 -12.14 -7.92
C PRO A 143 12.92 -12.24 -9.10
N THR A 144 12.81 -13.43 -9.68
CA THR A 144 11.92 -13.67 -10.85
C THR A 144 10.44 -13.77 -10.45
N SER A 145 10.14 -13.75 -9.16
CA SER A 145 8.78 -13.83 -8.63
C SER A 145 7.90 -12.68 -9.13
N ALA A 146 6.64 -12.98 -9.42
CA ALA A 146 5.62 -11.96 -9.62
C ALA A 146 5.46 -11.16 -8.31
N PRO A 147 5.41 -9.81 -8.38
CA PRO A 147 5.46 -8.98 -7.19
C PRO A 147 4.15 -9.07 -6.40
N VAL A 148 4.24 -8.72 -5.12
CA VAL A 148 3.11 -8.34 -4.29
C VAL A 148 2.97 -6.82 -4.37
N LEU A 149 1.79 -6.33 -4.72
CA LEU A 149 1.49 -4.90 -4.75
C LEU A 149 1.00 -4.46 -3.37
N LEU A 150 1.55 -3.37 -2.86
CA LEU A 150 1.21 -2.78 -1.57
C LEU A 150 0.77 -1.33 -1.82
N GLN A 151 -0.46 -1.00 -1.43
CA GLN A 151 -1.02 0.32 -1.66
C GLN A 151 -2.09 0.67 -0.62
N HIS A 152 -2.49 1.94 -0.56
CA HIS A 152 -3.54 2.36 0.37
C HIS A 152 -4.93 2.19 -0.24
N TYR A 153 -5.22 2.82 -1.38
CA TYR A 153 -6.51 2.68 -2.06
C TYR A 153 -6.64 1.31 -2.72
N PRO A 154 -7.79 0.63 -2.59
CA PRO A 154 -8.03 -0.57 -3.35
C PRO A 154 -8.05 -0.34 -4.85
N LEU A 155 -7.81 -1.41 -5.61
CA LEU A 155 -8.10 -1.38 -7.04
C LEU A 155 -9.61 -1.21 -7.25
N TYR A 156 -9.96 -0.75 -8.45
CA TYR A 156 -11.33 -0.48 -8.84
C TYR A 156 -12.24 -1.69 -8.60
N ARG A 157 -13.28 -1.48 -7.80
CA ARG A 157 -14.46 -2.34 -7.67
C ARG A 157 -15.68 -1.46 -7.40
N ARG A 158 -16.86 -1.95 -7.76
CA ARG A 158 -18.10 -1.15 -7.66
C ARG A 158 -18.49 -0.85 -6.21
N SER A 159 -18.32 -1.82 -5.33
CA SER A 159 -18.62 -1.75 -3.90
C SER A 159 -18.06 -3.00 -3.22
N ASP A 160 -18.27 -3.11 -1.91
CA ASP A 160 -17.92 -4.29 -1.12
C ASP A 160 -19.05 -5.33 -1.04
N ALA A 161 -20.06 -5.27 -1.93
CA ALA A 161 -21.27 -6.10 -1.86
C ALA A 161 -20.99 -7.61 -1.82
N ASN A 162 -19.94 -8.04 -2.52
CA ASN A 162 -19.53 -9.44 -2.62
C ASN A 162 -18.55 -9.86 -1.51
N CYS A 163 -18.13 -8.94 -0.65
CA CYS A 163 -17.21 -9.22 0.44
C CYS A 163 -17.97 -9.93 1.58
N SER A 164 -17.28 -10.86 2.23
CA SER A 164 -17.82 -11.67 3.33
C SER A 164 -16.72 -11.99 4.35
N GLY A 165 -17.12 -12.54 5.49
CA GLY A 165 -16.21 -12.83 6.60
C GLY A 165 -16.48 -11.94 7.82
N GLU A 166 -15.84 -12.26 8.94
CA GLU A 166 -16.00 -11.55 10.21
C GLU A 166 -15.60 -10.07 10.10
N ASP A 167 -14.57 -9.79 9.31
CA ASP A 167 -14.07 -8.44 9.11
C ASP A 167 -14.67 -7.71 7.92
N ALA A 168 -15.68 -8.25 7.23
CA ALA A 168 -16.36 -7.53 6.16
C ALA A 168 -17.18 -6.35 6.69
N ALA A 169 -17.42 -5.34 5.85
CA ALA A 169 -18.29 -4.22 6.19
C ALA A 169 -19.74 -4.71 6.44
N PRO A 170 -20.52 -4.03 7.30
CA PRO A 170 -21.94 -4.33 7.49
C PRO A 170 -22.72 -4.33 6.16
N ALA A 171 -23.82 -5.10 6.10
CA ALA A 171 -24.63 -5.22 4.90
C ALA A 171 -25.11 -3.85 4.36
N GLU A 172 -25.45 -2.92 5.26
CA GLU A 172 -25.92 -1.57 4.92
C GLU A 172 -24.83 -0.69 4.28
N GLU A 173 -23.55 -0.97 4.55
CA GLU A 173 -22.41 -0.20 4.04
C GLU A 173 -21.81 -0.84 2.79
N ARG A 174 -21.73 -2.16 2.72
CA ARG A 174 -21.03 -2.87 1.64
C ARG A 174 -21.72 -2.73 0.27
N ASP A 175 -23.03 -2.46 0.25
CA ASP A 175 -23.78 -2.24 -0.99
C ASP A 175 -23.68 -0.79 -1.52
N ILE A 176 -23.07 0.12 -0.75
CA ILE A 176 -22.87 1.52 -1.16
C ILE A 176 -21.84 1.55 -2.30
N PRO A 177 -22.20 2.13 -3.47
CA PRO A 177 -21.26 2.25 -4.58
C PRO A 177 -20.06 3.13 -4.21
N PHE A 178 -18.87 2.63 -4.48
CA PHE A 178 -17.63 3.38 -4.33
C PHE A 178 -17.48 4.45 -5.39
N LYS A 179 -16.89 5.58 -4.97
CA LYS A 179 -16.46 6.68 -5.81
C LYS A 179 -14.99 6.48 -6.21
N GLU A 180 -14.75 6.45 -7.51
CA GLU A 180 -13.40 6.43 -8.08
C GLU A 180 -12.58 7.64 -7.61
N ASN A 181 -11.28 7.42 -7.42
CA ASN A 181 -10.30 8.37 -6.91
C ASN A 181 -10.60 8.92 -5.50
N TYR A 182 -11.53 8.28 -4.79
CA TYR A 182 -11.85 8.59 -3.40
C TYR A 182 -11.82 7.32 -2.56
N ASP A 183 -12.77 6.40 -2.78
CA ASP A 183 -12.86 5.14 -2.04
C ASP A 183 -11.98 4.04 -2.65
N VAL A 184 -11.73 4.13 -3.96
CA VAL A 184 -10.94 3.18 -4.76
C VAL A 184 -10.20 3.92 -5.87
N LEU A 185 -9.15 3.31 -6.42
CA LEU A 185 -8.52 3.78 -7.65
C LEU A 185 -9.51 3.78 -8.82
N SER A 186 -9.26 4.66 -9.80
CA SER A 186 -10.02 4.62 -11.05
C SER A 186 -9.85 3.27 -11.77
N ARG A 187 -10.82 2.94 -12.63
CA ARG A 187 -10.75 1.75 -13.47
C ARG A 187 -9.48 1.76 -14.35
N GLU A 188 -9.13 2.91 -14.89
CA GLU A 188 -7.93 3.08 -15.73
C GLU A 188 -6.64 2.86 -14.92
N ALA A 189 -6.48 3.53 -13.78
CA ALA A 189 -5.30 3.36 -12.93
C ALA A 189 -5.13 1.90 -12.48
N SER A 190 -6.24 1.25 -12.13
CA SER A 190 -6.24 -0.16 -11.73
C SER A 190 -5.77 -1.08 -12.86
N GLN A 191 -6.25 -0.84 -14.09
CA GLN A 191 -5.84 -1.60 -15.27
C GLN A 191 -4.35 -1.37 -15.61
N LYS A 192 -3.87 -0.12 -15.51
CA LYS A 192 -2.45 0.22 -15.70
C LYS A 192 -1.57 -0.56 -14.72
N LEU A 193 -1.88 -0.55 -13.42
CA LEU A 193 -1.11 -1.28 -12.40
C LEU A 193 -1.06 -2.80 -12.67
N LEU A 194 -2.20 -3.41 -12.96
CA LEU A 194 -2.29 -4.83 -13.28
C LEU A 194 -1.48 -5.18 -14.54
N TRP A 195 -1.54 -4.31 -15.56
CA TRP A 195 -0.81 -4.49 -16.82
C TRP A 195 0.70 -4.33 -16.66
N TRP A 196 1.14 -3.26 -16.00
CA TRP A 196 2.56 -2.94 -15.84
C TRP A 196 3.27 -3.94 -14.93
N LEU A 197 2.67 -4.29 -13.79
CA LEU A 197 3.37 -5.01 -12.73
C LEU A 197 3.08 -6.51 -12.73
N GLN A 198 1.94 -6.92 -13.29
CA GLN A 198 1.46 -8.30 -13.32
C GLN A 198 1.63 -8.97 -11.93
N PRO A 199 1.02 -8.40 -10.88
CA PRO A 199 1.23 -8.87 -9.52
C PRO A 199 0.58 -10.24 -9.29
N ARG A 200 1.13 -11.00 -8.34
CA ARG A 200 0.52 -12.25 -7.86
C ARG A 200 -0.50 -12.03 -6.76
N LEU A 201 -0.42 -10.89 -6.08
CA LEU A 201 -1.27 -10.51 -4.96
C LEU A 201 -1.25 -8.98 -4.84
N VAL A 202 -2.40 -8.40 -4.50
CA VAL A 202 -2.54 -6.99 -4.14
C VAL A 202 -3.01 -6.91 -2.70
N LEU A 203 -2.35 -6.10 -1.88
CA LEU A 203 -2.77 -5.76 -0.52
C LEU A 203 -3.10 -4.27 -0.49
N SER A 204 -4.34 -3.96 -0.11
CA SER A 204 -4.85 -2.59 0.00
C SER A 204 -5.42 -2.30 1.39
N GLY A 205 -5.75 -1.04 1.68
CA GLY A 205 -6.37 -0.60 2.93
C GLY A 205 -7.59 0.29 2.68
N HIS A 206 -7.59 1.48 3.30
CA HIS A 206 -8.52 2.60 3.12
C HIS A 206 -9.99 2.36 3.54
N THR A 207 -10.63 1.31 3.05
CA THR A 207 -12.06 0.98 3.33
C THR A 207 -12.31 0.53 4.77
N HIS A 208 -11.24 0.34 5.55
CA HIS A 208 -11.23 -0.17 6.93
C HIS A 208 -11.79 -1.59 7.09
N SER A 209 -12.36 -2.17 6.04
CA SER A 209 -13.01 -3.47 6.04
C SER A 209 -12.24 -4.50 5.24
N ALA A 210 -12.34 -5.76 5.68
CA ALA A 210 -11.76 -6.86 4.95
C ALA A 210 -12.59 -7.12 3.69
N CYS A 211 -11.91 -7.22 2.55
CA CYS A 211 -12.53 -7.70 1.34
C CYS A 211 -11.53 -8.48 0.49
N GLU A 212 -11.96 -9.62 -0.04
CA GLU A 212 -11.24 -10.36 -1.05
C GLU A 212 -11.92 -10.20 -2.41
N VAL A 213 -11.15 -9.77 -3.41
CA VAL A 213 -11.61 -9.60 -4.81
C VAL A 213 -10.63 -10.24 -5.77
N HIS A 214 -11.14 -10.85 -6.84
CA HIS A 214 -10.31 -11.46 -7.88
C HIS A 214 -10.40 -10.65 -9.17
N HIS A 215 -9.34 -9.90 -9.48
CA HIS A 215 -9.26 -9.06 -10.67
C HIS A 215 -8.99 -9.90 -11.92
N GLY A 216 -9.84 -9.76 -12.93
CA GLY A 216 -9.76 -10.56 -14.16
C GLY A 216 -9.82 -12.07 -13.92
N GLY A 217 -10.40 -12.51 -12.79
CA GLY A 217 -10.48 -13.90 -12.34
C GLY A 217 -9.15 -14.55 -12.01
N ARG A 218 -8.07 -13.76 -11.84
CA ARG A 218 -6.70 -14.29 -11.72
C ARG A 218 -5.88 -13.67 -10.61
N VAL A 219 -5.98 -12.35 -10.39
CA VAL A 219 -5.15 -11.64 -9.42
C VAL A 219 -5.97 -11.39 -8.16
N PRO A 220 -5.66 -12.05 -7.03
CA PRO A 220 -6.31 -11.76 -5.77
C PRO A 220 -5.88 -10.39 -5.24
N GLU A 221 -6.85 -9.63 -4.76
CA GLU A 221 -6.68 -8.46 -3.92
C GLU A 221 -7.31 -8.72 -2.55
N LEU A 222 -6.56 -8.43 -1.49
CA LEU A 222 -7.05 -8.39 -0.12
C LEU A 222 -6.98 -6.96 0.39
N SER A 223 -8.15 -6.34 0.61
CA SER A 223 -8.24 -5.14 1.43
C SER A 223 -8.10 -5.55 2.90
N VAL A 224 -7.09 -5.02 3.57
CA VAL A 224 -6.76 -5.31 4.96
C VAL A 224 -7.61 -4.41 5.86
N PRO A 225 -8.34 -4.99 6.83
CA PRO A 225 -9.14 -4.23 7.78
C PRO A 225 -8.26 -3.32 8.66
N SER A 226 -8.86 -2.27 9.23
CA SER A 226 -8.12 -1.31 10.03
C SER A 226 -7.62 -1.93 11.34
N PHE A 227 -6.34 -1.71 11.64
CA PHE A 227 -5.73 -2.04 12.94
C PHE A 227 -6.14 -1.05 14.05
N SER A 228 -6.81 0.05 13.70
CA SER A 228 -7.20 1.12 14.63
C SER A 228 -8.57 0.86 15.23
N TRP A 229 -8.64 0.83 16.58
CA TRP A 229 -9.90 0.73 17.32
C TRP A 229 -10.86 1.90 17.06
N ARG A 230 -10.33 3.05 16.60
CA ARG A 230 -11.16 4.20 16.26
C ARG A 230 -12.05 3.91 15.05
N ASN A 231 -11.54 3.13 14.10
CA ASN A 231 -12.26 2.87 12.85
C ASN A 231 -13.21 1.67 13.05
N ARG A 232 -12.83 0.71 13.90
CA ARG A 232 -13.61 -0.51 14.16
C ARG A 232 -13.43 -1.02 15.58
N ASN A 233 -14.46 -1.64 16.15
CA ASN A 233 -14.41 -2.28 17.46
C ASN A 233 -13.82 -3.70 17.44
N ASN A 234 -13.23 -4.12 16.31
CA ASN A 234 -12.59 -5.42 16.12
C ASN A 234 -11.29 -5.27 15.28
N PRO A 235 -10.27 -4.55 15.76
CA PRO A 235 -9.07 -4.31 14.96
C PRO A 235 -8.36 -5.61 14.62
N SER A 236 -7.92 -5.71 13.38
CA SER A 236 -7.28 -6.92 12.87
C SER A 236 -6.13 -6.59 11.92
N PHE A 237 -5.37 -7.62 11.57
CA PHE A 237 -4.23 -7.57 10.67
C PHE A 237 -4.09 -8.95 10.01
N ILE A 238 -3.34 -9.02 8.92
CA ILE A 238 -3.08 -10.28 8.21
C ILE A 238 -1.62 -10.67 8.42
N MET A 239 -1.38 -11.97 8.65
CA MET A 239 -0.05 -12.56 8.67
C MET A 239 0.17 -13.36 7.39
N GLY A 240 1.21 -13.01 6.63
CA GLY A 240 1.69 -13.80 5.51
C GLY A 240 2.83 -14.71 5.95
N THR A 241 2.81 -15.97 5.51
CA THR A 241 3.92 -16.92 5.69
C THR A 241 4.39 -17.40 4.33
N ASP A 242 5.70 -17.56 4.17
CA ASP A 242 6.24 -18.31 3.04
C ASP A 242 5.97 -19.80 3.33
N ALA A 243 5.36 -20.50 2.36
CA ALA A 243 5.03 -21.92 2.48
C ALA A 243 6.09 -22.77 1.78
#